data_AF-A0A6B0GMV7-F1
#
_entry.id   AF-A0A6B0GMV7-F1
#
_cell.length_a   1.000
_cell.length_b   1.000
_cell.length_c   1.000
_cell.angle_alpha   90.00
_cell.angle_beta   90.00
_cell.angle_gamma   90.00
#
_symmetry.space_group_name_H-M   'P 1'
#
loop_
_entity.id
_entity.type
_entity.pdbx_description
1 polymer ?
#
loop_
_entity_poly.entity_id
_entity_poly.type
_entity_poly.pdbx_seq_one_letter_code
_entity_poly.pdbx_strand_id
1 'polypeptide(L)' 'MSLHECPQCGHQVATNSTSAGAFELPPTLHCVHDGEVCEMDIVDKDVEVTA' A
#
# COMPACT_ATOMS: atom_id res chain seq x y z
N MET A 1 5.25 4.75 7.66
CA MET A 1 4.27 4.80 6.54
C MET A 1 4.70 3.75 5.53
N SER A 2 3.78 3.18 4.75
CA SER A 2 4.15 2.17 3.75
C SER A 2 3.82 2.59 2.33
N LEU A 3 4.71 2.26 1.39
CA LEU A 3 4.55 2.44 -0.05
C LEU A 3 4.15 1.10 -0.67
N HIS A 4 3.07 1.12 -1.43
CA HIS A 4 2.56 -0.04 -2.16
C HIS A 4 2.76 0.18 -3.66
N GLU A 5 3.15 -0.85 -4.39
CA GLU A 5 3.33 -0.81 -5.84
C GLU A 5 2.51 -1.92 -6.50
N CYS A 6 1.83 -1.59 -7.59
CA CYS A 6 1.13 -2.59 -8.39
C CYS A 6 2.14 -3.34 -9.28
N PRO A 7 2.24 -4.68 -9.19
CA PRO A 7 3.17 -5.46 -10.00
C PRO A 7 2.83 -5.48 -11.49
N GLN A 8 1.60 -5.11 -11.88
CA GLN A 8 1.17 -5.13 -13.29
C GLN A 8 1.44 -3.81 -14.02
N CYS A 9 1.22 -2.66 -13.37
CA CYS A 9 1.34 -1.34 -14.01
C CYS A 9 2.40 -0.42 -13.40
N GLY A 10 3.02 -0.79 -12.28
CA GLY A 10 3.97 0.03 -11.55
C GLY A 10 3.34 1.24 -10.84
N HIS A 11 2.01 1.31 -10.71
CA HIS A 11 1.35 2.38 -9.98
C HIS A 11 1.67 2.29 -8.49
N GLN A 12 2.08 3.42 -7.89
CA GLN A 12 2.49 3.49 -6.50
C GLN A 12 1.50 4.28 -5.65
N VAL A 13 1.19 3.76 -4.45
CA VAL A 13 0.28 4.37 -3.48
C VAL A 13 0.95 4.36 -2.10
N ALA A 14 1.12 5.55 -1.52
CA ALA A 14 1.60 5.70 -0.15
C ALA A 14 0.42 5.70 0.83
N THR A 15 0.55 4.95 1.92
CA THR A 15 -0.43 4.90 3.01
C THR A 15 0.17 5.51 4.27
N ASN A 16 -0.56 6.43 4.90
CA ASN A 16 -0.18 6.95 6.20
C ASN A 16 -0.50 5.91 7.28
N SER A 17 0.40 5.73 8.25
CA SER A 17 0.21 4.82 9.39
C SER A 17 -0.76 5.42 10.42
N THR A 18 -1.98 5.73 10.00
CA THR A 18 -3.09 6.11 10.89
C THR A 18 -4.05 4.94 11.03
N SER A 19 -3.55 3.81 11.53
CA SER A 19 -4.38 2.70 12.00
C SER A 19 -4.74 2.94 13.47
N ALA A 20 -5.97 3.36 13.74
CA ALA A 20 -6.50 3.43 15.10
C ALA A 20 -7.28 2.14 15.41
N GLY A 21 -6.67 1.18 16.12
CA GLY A 21 -7.34 -0.07 16.50
C GLY A 21 -6.39 -1.12 17.12
N ALA A 22 -6.95 -2.11 17.83
CA ALA A 22 -6.19 -3.15 18.55
C ALA A 22 -5.49 -4.19 17.65
N PHE A 23 -5.62 -4.07 16.33
CA PHE A 23 -4.97 -4.92 15.35
C PHE A 23 -4.23 -4.03 14.35
N GLU A 24 -2.90 -4.02 14.44
CA GLU A 24 -2.00 -3.33 13.50
C GLU A 24 -1.78 -4.20 12.25
N LEU A 25 -2.87 -4.53 11.54
CA LEU A 25 -2.75 -5.15 10.22
C LEU A 25 -2.60 -4.05 9.18
N PRO A 26 -1.52 -4.05 8.38
CA PRO A 26 -1.38 -3.09 7.28
C PRO A 26 -2.56 -3.26 6.30
N PRO A 27 -3.05 -2.16 5.70
CA PRO A 27 -4.14 -2.24 4.74
C PRO A 27 -3.68 -3.02 3.50
N THR A 28 -4.50 -3.97 3.04
CA THR A 28 -4.31 -4.63 1.75
C THR A 28 -4.86 -3.74 0.64
N LEU A 29 -3.98 -3.26 -0.24
CA LEU A 29 -4.37 -2.44 -1.40
C LEU A 29 -4.48 -3.31 -2.65
N HIS A 30 -5.38 -2.93 -3.55
CA HIS A 30 -5.62 -3.64 -4.80
C HIS A 30 -5.64 -2.65 -5.97
N CYS A 31 -5.12 -3.07 -7.12
CA CYS A 31 -5.22 -2.36 -8.38
C CYS A 31 -6.13 -3.11 -9.36
N VAL A 32 -6.91 -2.37 -10.15
CA VAL A 32 -7.86 -2.94 -11.12
C VAL A 32 -7.34 -2.71 -12.53
N HIS A 33 -7.20 -3.79 -13.30
CA HIS A 33 -6.74 -3.79 -14.68
C HIS A 33 -7.72 -4.57 -15.55
N ASP A 34 -8.37 -3.91 -16.51
CA ASP A 34 -9.25 -4.55 -17.51
C ASP A 34 -10.28 -5.56 -16.94
N GLY A 35 -10.75 -5.33 -15.71
CA GLY A 35 -11.71 -6.19 -15.01
C GLY A 35 -11.10 -7.24 -14.08
N GLU A 36 -9.77 -7.36 -14.06
CA GLU A 36 -9.00 -8.17 -13.12
C GLU A 36 -8.53 -7.32 -11.93
N VAL A 37 -8.40 -7.95 -10.76
CA VAL A 37 -7.92 -7.30 -9.54
C VAL A 37 -6.62 -7.97 -9.12
N CYS A 38 -5.58 -7.18 -8.91
CA CYS A 38 -4.31 -7.66 -8.34
C CYS A 38 -4.04 -6.99 -7.00
N GLU A 39 -3.48 -7.75 -6.06
CA GLU A 39 -2.99 -7.22 -4.80
C GLU A 39 -1.70 -6.43 -5.06
N MET A 40 -1.57 -5.27 -4.40
CA MET A 40 -0.37 -4.45 -4.49
C MET A 40 0.68 -4.92 -3.49
N ASP A 41 1.95 -4.90 -3.90
CA ASP A 41 3.08 -5.30 -3.07
C ASP A 41 3.58 -4.14 -2.21
N ILE A 42 3.97 -4.42 -0.96
CA ILE A 42 4.61 -3.41 -0.12
C ILE A 42 6.09 -3.32 -0.48
N VAL A 43 6.50 -2.23 -1.10
CA VAL A 43 7.88 -1.99 -1.55
C VAL A 43 8.73 -1.22 -0.54
N ASP A 44 8.09 -0.47 0.36
CA ASP A 44 8.76 0.19 1.49
C ASP A 44 7.83 0.21 2.71
N LYS A 45 8.32 -0.26 3.86
CA LYS A 45 7.55 -0.32 5.12
C LYS A 45 7.89 0.81 6.10
N ASP A 46 8.92 1.59 5.83
CA ASP A 46 9.56 2.49 6.78
C ASP A 46 9.83 3.87 6.17
N VAL A 47 8.87 4.39 5.38
CA VAL A 47 8.93 5.79 4.96
C VAL A 47 8.66 6.66 6.18
N GLU A 48 9.72 7.14 6.83
CA GLU A 48 9.71 8.24 7.78
C GLU A 48 9.51 9.55 6.99
N VAL A 49 8.34 10.18 7.12
CA VAL A 49 8.14 11.52 6.59
C VAL A 49 8.88 12.48 7.50
N THR A 50 10.08 12.89 7.08
CA THR A 50 10.73 14.06 7.64
C THR A 50 9.89 15.29 7.26
N ALA A 51 9.34 15.94 8.28
CA ALA A 51 8.45 17.10 8.20
C ALA A 51 9.09 18.34 7.56
#